data_AF-A0A3P5XIJ6-F1
#
_entry.id   AF-A0A3P5XIJ6-F1
#
_cell.length_a   1.000
_cell.length_b   1.000
_cell.length_c   1.000
_cell.angle_alpha   90.00
_cell.angle_beta   90.00
_cell.angle_gamma   90.00
#
_symmetry.space_group_name_H-M   'P 1'
#
loop_
_entity.id
_entity.type
_entity.pdbx_description
1 polymer ?
#
loop_
_entity_poly.entity_id
_entity_poly.type
_entity_poly.pdbx_seq_one_letter_code
_entity_poly.pdbx_strand_id
1 'polypeptide(L)'
;MDGEDAGREAVRRLFVDRLAHSGLTLPKAMKPAAHEAVMKRLVDHLAYLSPQSLAVLADQVLSAAGGKDRNLWPSELMIRQMAEALERRPFEMALIVTSWLASIEGPQAEAGGYLVQMYRHLRSHPRPLLPYDRTTIRQQAVDDAQKIARIREKERDGVVPEIDRAWMAEMVEDQRRARAIVEAGAQARRRKAEQGTGEAA
;
A
#
# COMPACT_ATOMS: atom_id res chain seq x y z
N MET A 1 10.33 10.48 12.01
CA MET A 1 10.02 10.51 10.56
C MET A 1 11.04 9.65 9.81
N ASP A 2 11.63 8.64 10.48
CA ASP A 2 12.98 8.14 10.16
C ASP A 2 12.98 6.81 9.41
N GLY A 3 11.84 6.12 9.37
CA GLY A 3 11.71 4.81 8.71
C GLY A 3 11.66 4.87 7.19
N GLU A 4 10.98 5.86 6.61
CA GLU A 4 10.88 6.00 5.14
C GLU A 4 12.22 6.40 4.51
N ASP A 5 12.97 7.28 5.17
CA ASP A 5 14.29 7.68 4.72
C ASP A 5 15.29 6.52 4.81
N ALA A 6 15.23 5.73 5.88
CA ALA A 6 16.02 4.50 6.00
C ALA A 6 15.68 3.47 4.92
N GLY A 7 14.40 3.30 4.58
CA GLY A 7 13.94 2.43 3.50
C GLY A 7 14.46 2.88 2.14
N ARG A 8 14.28 4.16 1.79
CA ARG A 8 14.82 4.73 0.54
C ARG A 8 16.33 4.56 0.42
N GLU A 9 17.06 4.75 1.51
CA GLU A 9 18.50 4.57 1.54
C GLU A 9 18.92 3.12 1.35
N ALA A 10 18.20 2.17 1.97
CA ALA A 10 18.42 0.75 1.73
C ALA A 10 18.21 0.38 0.24
N VAL A 11 17.20 0.95 -0.43
CA VAL A 11 16.96 0.72 -1.87
C VAL A 11 18.13 1.25 -2.70
N ARG A 12 18.60 2.47 -2.43
CA ARG A 12 19.75 3.05 -3.17
C ARG A 12 20.95 2.12 -3.10
N ARG A 13 21.35 1.76 -1.87
CA ARG A 13 22.55 0.95 -1.62
C ARG A 13 22.44 -0.49 -2.13
N LEU A 14 21.34 -1.18 -1.82
CA LEU A 14 21.23 -2.63 -2.05
C LEU A 14 20.70 -2.99 -3.43
N PHE A 15 19.96 -2.08 -4.07
CA PHE A 15 19.35 -2.30 -5.37
C PHE A 15 19.95 -1.40 -6.45
N VAL A 16 19.87 -0.08 -6.31
CA VAL A 16 20.30 0.84 -7.39
C VAL A 16 21.80 0.75 -7.64
N ASP A 17 22.61 0.93 -6.59
CA ASP A 17 24.07 0.92 -6.71
C ASP A 17 24.55 -0.45 -7.17
N ARG A 18 23.99 -1.52 -6.61
CA ARG A 18 24.32 -2.90 -7.01
C ARG A 18 24.13 -3.11 -8.51
N LEU A 19 22.98 -2.72 -9.06
CA LEU A 19 22.68 -2.91 -10.47
C LEU A 19 23.48 -1.98 -11.39
N ALA A 20 23.76 -0.75 -10.96
CA ALA A 20 24.57 0.21 -11.71
C ALA A 20 26.00 -0.32 -11.97
N HIS A 21 26.57 -1.06 -11.02
CA HIS A 21 27.91 -1.67 -11.14
C HIS A 21 27.93 -3.05 -11.82
N SER A 22 26.77 -3.55 -12.27
CA SER A 22 26.64 -4.91 -12.81
C SER A 22 26.75 -5.01 -14.34
N GLY A 23 27.08 -3.91 -15.03
CA GLY A 23 27.27 -3.90 -16.48
C GLY A 23 25.98 -3.93 -17.31
N LEU A 24 24.83 -3.62 -16.69
CA LEU A 24 23.57 -3.46 -17.41
C LEU A 24 23.61 -2.21 -18.30
N THR A 25 22.94 -2.32 -19.44
CA THR A 25 22.85 -1.29 -20.47
C THR A 25 21.40 -0.84 -20.64
N LEU A 26 21.23 0.43 -20.99
CA LEU A 26 19.91 1.00 -21.23
C LEU A 26 19.37 0.56 -22.60
N PRO A 27 18.05 0.36 -22.72
CA PRO A 27 17.41 0.25 -24.03
C PRO A 27 17.75 1.45 -24.93
N LYS A 28 18.03 1.20 -26.21
CA LYS A 28 18.49 2.23 -27.17
C LYS A 28 17.56 3.46 -27.24
N ALA A 29 16.26 3.28 -27.04
CA ALA A 29 15.27 4.37 -27.07
C ALA A 29 15.18 5.16 -25.75
N MET A 30 15.84 4.71 -24.68
CA MET A 30 15.75 5.29 -23.36
C MET A 30 16.88 6.30 -23.12
N LYS A 31 16.52 7.56 -22.86
CA LYS A 31 17.48 8.61 -22.53
C LYS A 31 17.95 8.47 -21.07
N PRO A 32 19.19 8.88 -20.74
CA PRO A 32 19.71 8.84 -19.37
C PRO A 32 18.80 9.54 -18.34
N ALA A 33 18.28 10.73 -18.67
CA ALA A 33 17.37 11.46 -17.78
C ALA A 33 16.05 10.72 -17.53
N ALA A 34 15.54 9.99 -18.52
CA ALA A 34 14.34 9.17 -18.35
C ALA A 34 14.63 7.96 -17.45
N HIS A 35 15.83 7.38 -17.55
CA HIS A 35 16.28 6.31 -16.68
C HIS A 35 16.43 6.78 -15.23
N GLU A 36 17.04 7.93 -14.99
CA GLU A 36 17.15 8.52 -13.66
C GLU A 36 15.78 8.78 -13.03
N ALA A 37 14.82 9.29 -13.81
CA ALA A 37 13.44 9.47 -13.34
C ALA A 37 12.75 8.14 -12.99
N VAL A 38 13.00 7.06 -13.74
CA VAL A 38 12.54 5.71 -13.40
C VAL A 38 13.18 5.23 -12.09
N MET A 39 14.49 5.41 -11.93
CA MET A 39 15.20 5.00 -10.72
C MET A 39 14.68 5.73 -9.48
N LYS A 40 14.42 7.04 -9.57
CA LYS A 40 13.80 7.81 -8.47
C LYS A 40 12.44 7.22 -8.08
N ARG A 41 11.58 6.94 -9.07
CA ARG A 41 10.27 6.32 -8.81
C ARG A 41 10.40 4.93 -8.21
N LEU A 42 11.40 4.15 -8.60
CA LEU A 42 11.66 2.83 -8.03
C LEU A 42 12.18 2.92 -6.59
N VAL A 43 13.05 3.89 -6.27
CA VAL A 43 13.51 4.13 -4.89
C VAL A 43 12.32 4.41 -3.97
N ASP A 44 11.44 5.31 -4.38
CA ASP A 44 10.23 5.61 -3.60
C ASP A 44 9.31 4.40 -3.52
N HIS A 45 9.19 3.64 -4.60
CA HIS A 45 8.29 2.51 -4.67
C HIS A 45 8.73 1.30 -3.87
N LEU A 46 10.03 1.02 -3.82
CA LEU A 46 10.60 -0.19 -3.21
C LEU A 46 10.99 0.03 -1.74
N ALA A 47 10.83 1.26 -1.22
CA ALA A 47 11.23 1.62 0.15
C ALA A 47 10.53 0.79 1.25
N TYR A 48 9.46 0.07 0.92
CA TYR A 48 8.77 -0.84 1.84
C TYR A 48 9.44 -2.21 1.96
N LEU A 49 10.30 -2.59 1.02
CA LEU A 49 10.92 -3.91 1.01
C LEU A 49 11.96 -4.03 2.12
N SER A 50 12.02 -5.20 2.76
CA SER A 50 13.11 -5.51 3.66
C SER A 50 14.46 -5.51 2.93
N PRO A 51 15.59 -5.26 3.62
CA PRO A 51 16.93 -5.38 3.03
C PRO A 51 17.20 -6.72 2.35
N GLN A 52 16.65 -7.80 2.90
CA GLN A 52 16.77 -9.15 2.32
C GLN A 52 15.99 -9.24 0.99
N SER A 53 14.73 -8.79 0.98
CA SER A 53 13.92 -8.74 -0.24
C SER A 53 14.56 -7.89 -1.34
N LEU A 54 15.18 -6.76 -0.97
CA LEU A 54 15.92 -5.90 -1.91
C LEU A 54 17.12 -6.61 -2.55
N ALA A 55 17.88 -7.36 -1.76
CA ALA A 55 19.01 -8.13 -2.28
C ALA A 55 18.53 -9.20 -3.28
N VAL A 56 17.49 -9.97 -2.93
CA VAL A 56 16.90 -10.98 -3.81
C VAL A 56 16.31 -10.35 -5.08
N LEU A 57 15.64 -9.21 -4.96
CA LEU A 57 15.10 -8.48 -6.10
C LEU A 57 16.22 -8.07 -7.08
N ALA A 58 17.35 -7.59 -6.58
CA ALA A 58 18.49 -7.25 -7.42
C ALA A 58 19.01 -8.48 -8.19
N ASP A 59 19.09 -9.65 -7.54
CA ASP A 59 19.49 -10.91 -8.19
C ASP A 59 18.49 -11.35 -9.27
N GLN A 60 17.19 -11.18 -9.02
CA GLN A 60 16.16 -11.47 -10.03
C GLN A 60 16.25 -10.54 -11.23
N VAL A 61 16.52 -9.24 -11.01
CA VAL A 61 16.67 -8.25 -12.09
C VAL A 61 17.89 -8.57 -12.96
N LEU A 62 19.02 -8.95 -12.35
CA LEU A 62 20.21 -9.39 -13.09
C LEU A 62 19.94 -10.66 -13.90
N SER A 63 19.22 -11.62 -13.31
CA SER A 63 18.86 -12.87 -13.99
C SER A 63 17.87 -12.66 -15.13
N ALA A 64 17.04 -11.62 -15.03
CA ALA A 64 16.04 -11.24 -16.03
C ALA A 64 16.55 -10.24 -17.06
N ALA A 65 17.84 -9.90 -17.05
CA ALA A 65 18.44 -9.00 -18.01
C ALA A 65 18.18 -9.48 -19.45
N GLY A 66 17.59 -8.59 -20.24
CA GLY A 66 17.09 -8.90 -21.57
C GLY A 66 18.14 -8.71 -22.67
N GLY A 67 17.67 -8.76 -23.91
CA GLY A 67 18.51 -8.51 -25.09
C GLY A 67 19.40 -9.69 -25.47
N LYS A 68 20.09 -9.54 -26.61
CA LYS A 68 20.96 -10.59 -27.16
C LYS A 68 22.10 -10.97 -26.20
N ASP A 69 22.67 -9.95 -25.55
CA ASP A 69 23.84 -10.11 -24.67
C ASP A 69 23.44 -10.27 -23.20
N ARG A 70 22.13 -10.42 -22.90
CA ARG A 70 21.57 -10.56 -21.54
C ARG A 70 22.06 -9.50 -20.57
N ASN A 71 22.16 -8.27 -21.05
CA ASN A 71 22.63 -7.12 -20.28
C ASN A 71 21.68 -5.92 -20.43
N LEU A 72 20.47 -6.11 -20.94
CA LEU A 72 19.52 -5.03 -21.09
C LEU A 72 18.70 -4.84 -19.81
N TRP A 73 18.57 -3.58 -19.38
CA TRP A 73 17.77 -3.22 -18.22
C TRP A 73 16.29 -3.65 -18.39
N PRO A 74 15.70 -4.40 -17.43
CA PRO A 74 14.28 -4.77 -17.47
C PRO A 74 13.34 -3.56 -17.35
N SER A 75 12.08 -3.72 -17.76
CA SER A 75 11.10 -2.63 -17.64
C SER A 75 10.76 -2.33 -16.17
N GLU A 76 10.40 -1.07 -15.88
CA GLU A 76 9.94 -0.66 -14.54
C GLU A 76 8.75 -1.53 -14.07
N LEU A 77 7.84 -1.89 -14.98
CA LEU A 77 6.69 -2.75 -14.68
C LEU A 77 7.13 -4.13 -14.20
N MET A 78 8.10 -4.75 -14.87
CA MET A 78 8.60 -6.07 -14.51
C MET A 78 9.27 -6.07 -13.13
N ILE A 79 10.07 -5.04 -12.84
CA ILE A 79 10.73 -4.87 -11.52
C ILE A 79 9.67 -4.74 -10.41
N ARG A 80 8.60 -3.96 -10.64
CA ARG A 80 7.50 -3.80 -9.67
C ARG A 80 6.75 -5.11 -9.44
N GLN A 81 6.53 -5.91 -10.48
CA GLN A 81 5.89 -7.22 -10.36
C GLN A 81 6.75 -8.22 -9.56
N MET A 82 8.06 -8.26 -9.81
CA MET A 82 9.00 -9.07 -9.03
C MET A 82 9.02 -8.66 -7.55
N ALA A 83 9.03 -7.34 -7.28
CA ALA A 83 8.98 -6.82 -5.92
C ALA A 83 7.72 -7.27 -5.18
N GLU A 84 6.54 -7.11 -5.78
CA GLU A 84 5.26 -7.54 -5.19
C GLU A 84 5.21 -9.07 -4.96
N ALA A 85 5.87 -9.85 -5.81
CA ALA A 85 5.95 -11.30 -5.67
C ALA A 85 6.87 -11.73 -4.52
N LEU A 86 7.91 -10.94 -4.20
CA LEU A 86 8.83 -11.20 -3.09
C LEU A 86 8.24 -10.80 -1.75
N GLU A 87 7.68 -9.60 -1.67
CA GLU A 87 7.10 -9.07 -0.45
C GLU A 87 5.91 -8.20 -0.84
N ARG A 88 4.74 -8.57 -0.33
CA ARG A 88 3.52 -7.85 -0.66
C ARG A 88 3.57 -6.47 -0.02
N ARG A 89 3.26 -5.44 -0.81
CA ARG A 89 3.29 -4.06 -0.31
C ARG A 89 2.40 -3.91 0.93
N PRO A 90 2.87 -3.20 1.99
CA PRO A 90 2.04 -2.81 3.10
C PRO A 90 0.74 -2.16 2.63
N PHE A 91 -0.33 -2.48 3.35
CA PHE A 91 -1.69 -2.14 3.00
C PHE A 91 -1.88 -0.64 2.72
N GLU A 92 -1.22 0.22 3.51
CA GLU A 92 -1.35 1.68 3.44
C GLU A 92 -0.70 2.29 2.19
N MET A 93 -0.03 1.50 1.35
CA MET A 93 0.65 1.99 0.15
C MET A 93 0.01 1.48 -1.16
N ALA A 94 -1.10 0.73 -1.08
CA ALA A 94 -1.91 0.41 -2.26
C ALA A 94 -2.69 1.67 -2.67
N LEU A 95 -2.38 2.23 -3.85
CA LEU A 95 -2.98 3.50 -4.28
C LEU A 95 -4.51 3.45 -4.34
N ILE A 96 -5.09 2.33 -4.75
CA ILE A 96 -6.55 2.17 -4.81
C ILE A 96 -7.18 2.23 -3.42
N VAL A 97 -6.52 1.67 -2.42
CA VAL A 97 -6.96 1.74 -1.02
C VAL A 97 -6.87 3.18 -0.54
N THR A 98 -5.70 3.81 -0.69
CA THR A 98 -5.47 5.15 -0.15
C THR A 98 -6.36 6.17 -0.84
N SER A 99 -6.41 6.18 -2.17
CA SER A 99 -7.25 7.12 -2.93
C SER A 99 -8.74 6.97 -2.61
N TRP A 100 -9.24 5.74 -2.47
CA TRP A 100 -10.65 5.49 -2.22
C TRP A 100 -11.04 5.88 -0.79
N LEU A 101 -10.31 5.42 0.22
CA LEU A 101 -10.55 5.78 1.62
C LEU A 101 -10.30 7.27 1.88
N ALA A 102 -9.31 7.87 1.21
CA ALA A 102 -9.06 9.30 1.30
C ALA A 102 -10.08 10.12 0.51
N SER A 103 -11.03 9.54 -0.22
CA SER A 103 -12.08 10.28 -0.94
C SER A 103 -13.28 10.63 -0.05
N ILE A 104 -14.41 11.00 -0.66
CA ILE A 104 -15.71 11.16 0.02
C ILE A 104 -16.28 9.82 0.51
N GLU A 105 -15.90 8.70 -0.11
CA GLU A 105 -16.39 7.37 0.25
C GLU A 105 -15.91 6.93 1.64
N GLY A 106 -14.70 7.32 2.05
CA GLY A 106 -14.13 7.00 3.36
C GLY A 106 -14.99 7.51 4.53
N PRO A 107 -15.24 8.83 4.63
CA PRO A 107 -16.14 9.39 5.65
C PRO A 107 -17.55 8.80 5.61
N GLN A 108 -18.09 8.50 4.43
CA GLN A 108 -19.40 7.84 4.31
C GLN A 108 -19.38 6.43 4.87
N ALA A 109 -18.33 5.65 4.61
CA ALA A 109 -18.17 4.32 5.17
C ALA A 109 -17.94 4.32 6.68
N GLU A 110 -17.24 5.34 7.19
CA GLU A 110 -17.09 5.53 8.63
C GLU A 110 -18.44 5.83 9.30
N ALA A 111 -19.19 6.79 8.77
CA ALA A 111 -20.52 7.13 9.28
C ALA A 111 -21.50 5.95 9.16
N GLY A 112 -21.38 5.15 8.11
CA GLY A 112 -22.19 3.95 7.88
C GLY A 112 -21.74 2.70 8.65
N GLY A 113 -20.63 2.76 9.41
CA GLY A 113 -20.15 1.64 10.23
C GLY A 113 -19.52 0.48 9.45
N TYR A 114 -19.09 0.68 8.21
CA TYR A 114 -18.52 -0.37 7.35
C TYR A 114 -17.10 -0.06 6.82
N LEU A 115 -16.41 0.91 7.45
CA LEU A 115 -15.09 1.37 7.03
C LEU A 115 -14.04 0.24 7.01
N VAL A 116 -14.01 -0.60 8.05
CA VAL A 116 -13.03 -1.70 8.17
C VAL A 116 -13.27 -2.75 7.08
N GLN A 117 -14.52 -3.06 6.78
CA GLN A 117 -14.89 -4.03 5.76
C GLN A 117 -14.57 -3.49 4.37
N MET A 118 -14.78 -2.19 4.13
CA MET A 118 -14.35 -1.53 2.89
C MET A 118 -12.83 -1.58 2.72
N TYR A 119 -12.08 -1.26 3.78
CA TYR A 119 -10.63 -1.35 3.85
C TYR A 119 -10.14 -2.78 3.50
N ARG A 120 -10.70 -3.81 4.14
CA ARG A 120 -10.35 -5.22 3.90
C ARG A 120 -10.75 -5.71 2.51
N HIS A 121 -11.88 -5.23 1.98
CA HIS A 121 -12.32 -5.59 0.64
C HIS A 121 -11.38 -5.03 -0.42
N LEU A 122 -11.02 -3.74 -0.33
CA LEU A 122 -10.07 -3.10 -1.24
C LEU A 122 -8.66 -3.72 -1.15
N ARG A 123 -8.27 -4.25 0.02
CA ARG A 123 -7.05 -5.06 0.17
C ARG A 123 -7.06 -6.29 -0.73
N SER A 124 -8.18 -6.99 -0.70
CA SER A 124 -8.34 -8.31 -1.29
C SER A 124 -8.65 -8.21 -2.78
N HIS A 125 -9.32 -7.13 -3.16
CA HIS A 125 -9.74 -6.81 -4.53
C HIS A 125 -9.29 -5.38 -4.85
N PRO A 126 -8.04 -5.17 -5.31
CA PRO A 126 -7.48 -3.85 -5.57
C PRO A 126 -8.03 -3.23 -6.86
N ARG A 127 -9.35 -2.99 -6.88
CA ARG A 127 -10.13 -2.43 -7.98
C ARG A 127 -11.22 -1.51 -7.42
N PRO A 128 -11.81 -0.63 -8.23
CA PRO A 128 -12.99 0.13 -7.84
C PRO A 128 -14.11 -0.76 -7.31
N LEU A 129 -14.85 -0.26 -6.31
CA LEU A 129 -16.00 -0.96 -5.76
C LEU A 129 -17.16 -0.96 -6.75
N LEU A 130 -17.67 -2.16 -7.02
CA LEU A 130 -18.89 -2.39 -7.79
C LEU A 130 -20.12 -2.33 -6.85
N PRO A 131 -21.34 -2.17 -7.39
CA PRO A 131 -22.55 -2.15 -6.58
C PRO A 131 -22.71 -3.38 -5.66
N TYR A 132 -22.36 -4.57 -6.17
CA TYR A 132 -22.41 -5.82 -5.40
C TYR A 132 -21.42 -5.84 -4.22
N ASP A 133 -20.23 -5.26 -4.39
CA ASP A 133 -19.25 -5.18 -3.31
C ASP A 133 -19.79 -4.34 -2.15
N ARG A 134 -20.50 -3.24 -2.46
CA ARG A 134 -21.11 -2.38 -1.43
C ARG A 134 -22.11 -3.13 -0.57
N THR A 135 -22.96 -3.97 -1.18
CA THR A 135 -23.91 -4.82 -0.44
C THR A 135 -23.17 -5.83 0.44
N THR A 136 -22.15 -6.49 -0.12
CA THR A 136 -21.34 -7.49 0.59
C THR A 136 -20.61 -6.88 1.79
N ILE A 137 -19.95 -5.74 1.59
CA ILE A 137 -19.22 -4.99 2.62
C ILE A 137 -20.15 -4.60 3.78
N ARG A 138 -21.36 -4.14 3.47
CA ARG A 138 -22.35 -3.77 4.49
C ARG A 138 -22.85 -4.97 5.27
N GLN A 139 -23.11 -6.10 4.59
CA GLN A 139 -23.49 -7.34 5.27
C GLN A 139 -22.38 -7.83 6.20
N GLN A 140 -21.13 -7.84 5.73
CA GLN A 140 -19.96 -8.19 6.55
C GLN A 140 -19.85 -7.28 7.78
N ALA A 141 -20.17 -5.99 7.66
CA ALA A 141 -20.14 -5.07 8.78
C ALA A 141 -21.20 -5.41 9.85
N VAL A 142 -22.39 -5.85 9.42
CA VAL A 142 -23.43 -6.34 10.33
C VAL A 142 -22.98 -7.62 11.04
N ASP A 143 -22.42 -8.57 10.29
CA ASP A 143 -21.95 -9.85 10.84
C ASP A 143 -20.80 -9.65 11.84
N ASP A 144 -19.85 -8.78 11.50
CA ASP A 144 -18.74 -8.41 12.39
C ASP A 144 -19.23 -7.68 13.64
N ALA A 145 -20.23 -6.80 13.52
CA ALA A 145 -20.83 -6.12 14.67
C ALA A 145 -21.50 -7.11 15.63
N GLN A 146 -22.20 -8.12 15.10
CA GLN A 146 -22.75 -9.21 15.92
C GLN A 146 -21.66 -10.03 16.60
N LYS A 147 -20.56 -10.33 15.89
CA LYS A 147 -19.41 -11.02 16.47
C LYS A 147 -18.76 -10.21 17.59
N ILE A 148 -18.56 -8.90 17.39
CA ILE A 148 -18.04 -7.98 18.42
C ILE A 148 -18.95 -8.00 19.66
N ALA A 149 -20.27 -7.95 19.49
CA ALA A 149 -21.21 -8.00 20.61
C ALA A 149 -21.08 -9.30 21.41
N ARG A 150 -21.01 -10.46 20.73
CA ARG A 150 -20.80 -11.76 21.37
C ARG A 150 -19.46 -11.87 22.10
N ILE A 151 -18.38 -11.30 21.53
CA ILE A 151 -17.07 -11.30 22.20
C ILE A 151 -17.11 -10.43 23.46
N ARG A 152 -17.76 -9.27 23.41
CA ARG A 152 -17.97 -8.40 24.58
C ARG A 152 -18.85 -9.02 25.66
N GLU A 153 -19.79 -9.88 25.29
CA GLU A 153 -20.53 -10.71 26.25
C GLU A 153 -19.59 -11.68 26.96
N LYS A 154 -18.78 -12.44 26.22
CA LYS A 154 -17.78 -13.34 26.81
C LYS A 154 -16.74 -12.63 27.68
N GLU A 155 -16.34 -11.40 27.32
CA GLU A 155 -15.48 -10.56 28.16
C GLU A 155 -16.10 -10.28 29.52
N ARG A 156 -17.40 -9.99 29.56
CA ARG A 156 -18.13 -9.76 30.81
C ARG A 156 -18.23 -11.04 31.65
N ASP A 157 -18.37 -12.19 31.01
CA ASP A 157 -18.45 -13.50 31.67
C ASP A 157 -17.07 -14.07 32.07
N GLY A 158 -15.98 -13.34 31.76
CA GLY A 158 -14.63 -13.58 32.31
C GLY A 158 -13.73 -14.53 31.51
N VAL A 159 -14.20 -15.12 30.41
CA VAL A 159 -13.39 -16.02 29.57
C VAL A 159 -13.59 -15.73 28.09
N VAL A 160 -12.60 -15.10 27.47
CA VAL A 160 -12.54 -14.91 26.02
C VAL A 160 -11.49 -15.84 25.42
N PRO A 161 -11.86 -16.69 24.45
CA PRO A 161 -10.90 -17.48 23.69
C PRO A 161 -9.81 -16.61 23.05
N GLU A 162 -8.57 -17.10 23.00
CA GLU A 162 -7.45 -16.35 22.42
C GLU A 162 -7.71 -15.93 20.97
N ILE A 163 -8.38 -16.79 20.19
CA ILE A 163 -8.77 -16.48 18.81
C ILE A 163 -9.72 -15.28 18.70
N ASP A 164 -10.63 -15.10 19.67
CA ASP A 164 -11.56 -13.97 19.70
C ASP A 164 -10.81 -12.69 20.08
N ARG A 165 -9.85 -12.77 21.01
CA ARG A 165 -8.97 -11.63 21.37
C ARG A 165 -8.10 -11.19 20.20
N ALA A 166 -7.43 -12.14 19.53
CA ALA A 166 -6.59 -11.85 18.37
C ALA A 166 -7.40 -11.19 17.25
N TRP A 167 -8.59 -11.74 16.96
CA TRP A 167 -9.48 -11.17 15.95
C TRP A 167 -9.93 -9.73 16.30
N MET A 168 -10.26 -9.47 17.57
CA MET A 168 -10.61 -8.11 18.04
C MET A 168 -9.44 -7.14 17.91
N ALA A 169 -8.22 -7.57 18.26
CA ALA A 169 -7.02 -6.75 18.13
C ALA A 169 -6.76 -6.37 16.65
N GLU A 170 -6.88 -7.33 15.73
CA GLU A 170 -6.78 -7.07 14.29
C GLU A 170 -7.86 -6.10 13.79
N MET A 171 -9.11 -6.24 14.25
CA MET A 171 -10.20 -5.33 13.90
C MET A 171 -9.91 -3.89 14.33
N VAL A 172 -9.41 -3.70 15.55
CA VAL A 172 -9.04 -2.37 16.09
C VAL A 172 -7.89 -1.76 15.28
N GLU A 173 -6.89 -2.57 14.94
CA GLU A 173 -5.73 -2.12 14.18
C GLU A 173 -6.10 -1.74 12.73
N ASP A 174 -6.92 -2.55 12.06
CA ASP A 174 -7.44 -2.23 10.73
C ASP A 174 -8.29 -0.94 10.77
N GLN A 175 -9.11 -0.77 11.81
CA GLN A 175 -9.89 0.46 12.00
C GLN A 175 -9.00 1.69 12.19
N ARG A 176 -7.94 1.58 12.99
CA ARG A 176 -6.96 2.65 13.20
C ARG A 176 -6.30 3.06 11.88
N ARG A 177 -5.85 2.09 11.09
CA ARG A 177 -5.20 2.32 9.79
C ARG A 177 -6.17 2.95 8.78
N ALA A 178 -7.39 2.43 8.69
CA ALA A 178 -8.41 2.98 7.78
C ALA A 178 -8.72 4.44 8.11
N ARG A 179 -8.90 4.76 9.40
CA ARG A 179 -9.18 6.12 9.87
C ARG A 179 -8.04 7.09 9.56
N ALA A 180 -6.79 6.68 9.75
CA ALA A 180 -5.64 7.52 9.43
C ALA A 180 -5.65 7.98 7.95
N ILE A 181 -6.04 7.09 7.03
CA ILE A 181 -6.16 7.41 5.60
C ILE A 181 -7.33 8.37 5.33
N VAL A 182 -8.50 8.12 5.94
CA VAL A 182 -9.67 8.99 5.84
C VAL A 182 -9.34 10.40 6.32
N GLU A 183 -8.68 10.50 7.48
CA GLU A 183 -8.28 11.76 8.08
C GLU A 183 -7.28 12.53 7.21
N ALA A 184 -6.24 11.86 6.71
CA ALA A 184 -5.28 12.45 5.78
C ALA A 184 -5.97 13.02 4.53
N GLY A 185 -6.94 12.29 3.98
CA GLY A 185 -7.77 12.76 2.86
C GLY A 185 -8.63 13.98 3.21
N ALA A 186 -9.24 13.99 4.39
CA ALA A 186 -10.02 15.12 4.88
C ALA A 186 -9.16 16.38 5.07
N GLN A 187 -7.98 16.24 5.67
CA GLN A 187 -7.02 17.33 5.85
C GLN A 187 -6.54 17.88 4.50
N ALA A 188 -6.22 17.03 3.53
CA ALA A 188 -5.80 17.46 2.20
C ALA A 188 -6.90 18.26 1.48
N ARG A 189 -8.17 17.85 1.60
CA ARG A 189 -9.32 18.61 1.06
C ARG A 189 -9.49 19.96 1.73
N ARG A 190 -9.36 20.03 3.06
CA ARG A 190 -9.43 21.30 3.81
C ARG A 190 -8.34 22.28 3.35
N ARG A 191 -7.08 21.82 3.30
CA ARG A 191 -5.96 22.63 2.79
C ARG A 191 -6.21 23.15 1.37
N LYS A 192 -6.75 22.30 0.48
CA LYS A 192 -7.07 22.72 -0.89
C LYS A 192 -8.20 23.76 -0.94
N ALA A 193 -9.20 23.65 -0.08
CA ALA A 193 -10.29 24.64 0.01
C ALA A 193 -9.79 26.00 0.53
N GLU A 194 -8.91 25.97 1.54
CA GLU A 194 -8.27 27.17 2.11
C GLU A 194 -7.39 27.88 1.07
N GLN A 195 -6.59 27.13 0.30
CA GLN A 195 -5.74 27.67 -0.76
C GLN A 195 -6.54 28.24 -1.94
N GLY A 196 -7.59 27.54 -2.38
CA GLY A 196 -8.45 28.00 -3.48
C GLY A 196 -9.31 29.22 -3.13
N THR A 197 -9.53 29.49 -1.85
CA THR A 197 -10.25 30.68 -1.38
C THR A 197 -9.31 31.90 -1.26
N GLY A 198 -8.01 31.67 -1.03
CA GLY A 198 -6.99 32.72 -0.97
C GLY A 198 -6.53 33.26 -2.33
N GLU A 199 -6.76 32.54 -3.42
CA GLU A 199 -6.41 32.95 -4.79
C GLU A 199 -7.54 33.73 -5.49
N ALA A 200 -8.71 33.83 -4.84
CA ALA A 200 -9.91 34.51 -5.35
C ALA A 200 -10.25 35.82 -4.61
N ALA A 201 -9.32 36.36 -3.81
CA ALA A 201 -9.44 37.61 -3.06
C ALA A 201 -8.31 38.58 -3.46
#